data_AF-A0A427BAQ3-F1
#
_entry.id   AF-A0A427BAQ3-F1
#
_cell.length_a   1.000
_cell.length_b   1.000
_cell.length_c   1.000
_cell.angle_alpha   90.00
_cell.angle_beta   90.00
_cell.angle_gamma   90.00
#
_symmetry.space_group_name_H-M   'P 1'
#
loop_
_entity.id
_entity.type
_entity.pdbx_description
1 polymer ?
#
loop_
_entity_poly.entity_id
_entity_poly.type
_entity_poly.pdbx_seq_one_letter_code
_entity_poly.pdbx_strand_id
1 'polypeptide(L)' 'MGDLVLRKAEVSDPEHSRGKFPPRWGGPYRVIRTIQDETYTIATMDGGILPRTWHVSNLKKNYA' A
#
# COMPACT_ATOMS: atom_id res chain seq x y z
N MET A 1 12.73 -3.64 -9.16
CA MET A 1 12.24 -4.37 -7.97
C MET A 1 12.51 -3.51 -6.74
N GLY A 2 11.57 -2.64 -6.38
CA GLY A 2 11.78 -1.70 -5.28
C GLY A 2 11.06 -0.36 -5.40
N ASP A 3 10.06 -0.26 -6.29
CA ASP A 3 9.21 0.91 -6.38
C ASP A 3 8.52 1.21 -5.04
N LEU A 4 8.60 2.48 -4.64
CA LEU A 4 7.90 3.00 -3.48
C LEU A 4 6.45 3.31 -3.87
N VAL A 5 5.54 2.72 -3.11
CA VAL A 5 4.09 2.86 -3.31
C VAL A 5 3.45 3.27 -2.00
N LEU A 6 2.48 4.18 -2.09
CA LEU A 6 1.59 4.49 -0.99
C LEU A 6 0.40 3.54 -1.04
N ARG A 7 -0.09 3.11 0.13
CA ARG A 7 -1.24 2.22 0.24
C ARG A 7 -2.49 3.01 0.60
N LYS A 8 -3.64 2.70 0.02
CA LYS A 8 -4.91 3.33 0.41
C LYS A 8 -5.28 2.94 1.86
N ALA A 9 -5.47 3.93 2.73
CA ALA A 9 -5.72 3.70 4.16
C ALA A 9 -7.10 3.10 4.44
N GLU A 10 -8.11 3.49 3.66
CA GLU A 10 -9.50 3.01 3.75
C GLU A 10 -9.62 1.47 3.66
N VAL A 11 -8.76 0.84 2.86
CA VAL A 11 -8.77 -0.61 2.63
C VAL A 11 -8.06 -1.39 3.74
N SER A 12 -7.18 -0.72 4.48
CA SER A 12 -6.44 -1.32 5.60
C SER A 12 -7.16 -1.11 6.93
N ASP A 13 -7.65 0.11 7.16
CA ASP A 13 -8.18 0.55 8.44
C ASP A 13 -9.47 1.36 8.21
N PRO A 14 -10.59 0.68 7.92
CA PRO A 14 -11.88 1.34 7.74
C PRO A 14 -12.33 2.07 9.02
N GLU A 15 -11.91 1.61 10.19
CA GLU A 15 -12.21 2.27 11.48
C GLU A 15 -11.45 3.59 11.67
N HIS A 16 -10.20 3.68 11.20
CA HIS A 16 -9.41 4.92 11.21
C HIS A 16 -9.96 5.94 10.20
N SER A 17 -10.76 5.48 9.24
CA SER A 17 -11.42 6.34 8.24
C SER A 17 -12.60 7.15 8.81
N ARG A 18 -12.94 6.94 10.09
CA ARG A 18 -14.10 7.52 10.78
C ARG A 18 -13.82 8.87 11.46
N GLY A 19 -12.58 9.39 11.40
CA GLY A 19 -12.20 10.70 11.92
C GLY A 19 -12.25 11.82 10.87
N LYS A 20 -12.38 13.09 11.28
CA LYS A 20 -12.37 14.27 10.39
C LYS A 20 -11.05 14.31 9.59
N PHE A 21 -11.11 13.94 8.31
CA PHE A 21 -10.00 13.85 7.33
C PHE A 21 -8.87 12.89 7.69
N PRO A 22 -9.10 11.56 7.62
CA PRO A 22 -8.01 10.60 7.67
C PRO A 22 -7.17 10.72 6.40
N PRO A 23 -5.84 10.57 6.47
CA PRO A 23 -5.01 10.53 5.28
C PRO A 23 -5.47 9.36 4.39
N ARG A 24 -5.93 9.67 3.17
CA ARG A 24 -6.47 8.67 2.21
C ARG A 24 -5.42 7.62 1.82
N TRP A 25 -4.15 7.95 2.00
CA TRP A 25 -3.01 7.10 1.72
C TRP A 25 -2.16 6.96 2.98
N GLY A 26 -1.96 5.74 3.44
CA GLY A 26 -1.04 5.43 4.53
C GLY A 26 0.30 4.97 3.97
N GLY A 27 1.38 5.41 4.63
CA GLY A 27 2.75 4.88 4.61
C GLY A 27 3.44 4.65 3.24
N PRO A 28 4.76 4.86 3.14
CA PRO A 28 5.53 4.30 2.03
C PRO A 28 5.71 2.79 2.24
N TYR A 29 5.40 2.02 1.20
CA TYR A 29 5.65 0.58 1.11
C TYR A 29 6.52 0.29 -0.11
N ARG A 30 7.18 -0.85 -0.10
CA ARG A 30 8.02 -1.30 -1.20
C ARG A 30 7.39 -2.50 -1.89
N VAL A 31 7.29 -2.46 -3.21
CA VAL A 31 6.85 -3.64 -3.98
C VAL A 31 7.95 -4.69 -3.94
N ILE A 32 7.63 -5.88 -3.41
CA ILE A 32 8.58 -6.99 -3.28
C ILE A 32 8.31 -8.11 -4.29
N ARG A 33 7.06 -8.25 -4.77
CA ARG A 33 6.69 -9.28 -5.73
C ARG A 33 5.48 -8.83 -6.53
N THR A 34 5.46 -9.16 -7.82
CA THR A 34 4.28 -9.05 -8.68
C THR A 34 3.65 -10.44 -8.75
N ILE A 35 2.39 -10.56 -8.33
CA ILE A 35 1.64 -11.82 -8.37
C ILE A 35 0.89 -11.94 -9.70
N GLN A 36 0.32 -10.83 -10.16
CA GLN A 36 -0.39 -10.70 -11.43
C GLN A 36 -0.15 -9.29 -11.97
N ASP A 37 -0.41 -9.05 -13.25
CA ASP A 37 -0.14 -7.76 -13.95
C ASP A 37 -0.58 -6.52 -13.13
N GLU A 38 -1.67 -6.67 -12.37
CA GLU A 38 -2.27 -5.61 -11.57
C GLU A 38 -2.22 -5.86 -10.04
N THR A 39 -1.61 -6.95 -9.57
CA THR A 39 -1.61 -7.32 -8.15
C THR A 39 -0.20 -7.54 -7.62
N TYR A 40 0.13 -6.82 -6.54
CA TYR A 40 1.47 -6.75 -5.98
C TYR A 40 1.49 -7.16 -4.50
N THR A 41 2.55 -7.84 -4.09
CA THR A 41 2.91 -7.97 -2.68
C THR A 41 3.82 -6.80 -2.31
N ILE A 42 3.49 -6.13 -1.22
CA ILE A 42 4.24 -5.00 -0.69
C ILE A 42 4.77 -5.32 0.70
N ALA A 43 5.91 -4.74 1.05
CA ALA A 43 6.48 -4.78 2.39
C ALA A 43 6.53 -3.37 2.99
N THR A 44 6.46 -3.27 4.32
CA THR A 44 6.80 -2.05 5.04
C THR A 44 8.27 -1.72 4.82
N MET A 45 8.62 -0.45 5.03
CA MET A 45 10.02 -0.01 5.03
C MET A 45 10.87 -0.70 6.10
N ASP A 46 10.22 -1.26 7.13
CA ASP A 46 10.83 -2.04 8.21
C ASP A 46 11.13 -3.51 7.81
N GLY A 47 10.74 -3.93 6.60
CA GLY A 47 10.94 -5.30 6.11
C GLY A 47 9.82 -6.27 6.45
N GLY A 48 8.77 -5.80 7.13
CA GLY A 48 7.55 -6.56 7.36
C GLY A 48 6.76 -6.76 6.07
N ILE A 49 6.68 -8.01 5.59
CA ILE A 49 5.87 -8.36 4.41
C ILE A 49 4.39 -8.29 4.79
N LEU A 50 3.58 -7.58 4.01
CA LEU A 50 2.14 -7.59 4.25
C LEU A 50 1.58 -8.93 3.72
N PRO A 51 0.85 -9.69 4.55
CA PRO A 51 0.28 -10.98 4.14
C PRO A 51 -0.80 -10.82 3.06
N ARG A 52 -1.30 -9.61 2.84
CA ARG A 52 -2.30 -9.27 1.83
C ARG A 52 -1.65 -8.86 0.52
N THR A 53 -2.23 -9.32 -0.59
CA THR A 53 -1.92 -8.85 -1.93
C THR A 53 -2.72 -7.59 -2.27
N TRP A 54 -2.09 -6.64 -2.95
CA TRP A 54 -2.64 -5.31 -3.21
C TRP A 54 -2.79 -5.06 -4.70
N HIS A 55 -4.02 -4.76 -5.11
CA HIS A 55 -4.31 -4.32 -6.47
C HIS A 55 -3.67 -2.95 -6.76
N VAL A 56 -3.27 -2.70 -7.99
CA VAL A 56 -2.69 -1.42 -8.44
C VAL A 56 -3.61 -0.25 -8.13
N SER A 57 -4.93 -0.44 -8.17
CA SER A 57 -5.94 0.59 -7.83
C SER A 57 -5.93 1.01 -6.35
N ASN A 58 -5.34 0.20 -5.48
CA ASN A 58 -5.17 0.45 -4.04
C ASN A 58 -3.75 0.92 -3.69
N LEU A 59 -2.88 1.03 -4.70
CA LEU A 59 -1.52 1.50 -4.58
C LEU A 59 -1.36 2.80 -5.37
N LYS A 60 -0.56 3.72 -4.86
CA LYS A 60 -0.16 4.92 -5.60
C LYS A 60 1.35 4.96 -5.68
N LYS A 61 1.90 4.83 -6.89
CA LYS A 61 3.33 5.00 -7.10
C LYS A 61 3.74 6.41 -6.70
N ASN A 62 4.71 6.52 -5.80
CA ASN A 62 5.30 7.80 -5.44
C ASN A 62 6.56 7.96 -6.27
N TYR A 63 6.46 8.78 -7.32
CA TYR A 63 7.62 9.20 -8.10
C TYR A 63 8.27 10.36 -7.34
N ALA A 64 9.49 10.15 -6.85
CA ALA A 64 10.36 11.23 -6.40
C ALA A 64 11.09 11.81 -7.63
#